data_AF-A0A828XW48-F1
#
_entry.id   AF-A0A828XW48-F1
#
_cell.length_a   1.000
_cell.length_b   1.000
_cell.length_c   1.000
_cell.angle_alpha   90.00
_cell.angle_beta   90.00
_cell.angle_gamma   90.00
#
_symmetry.space_group_name_H-M   'P 1'
#
loop_
_entity.id
_entity.type
_entity.pdbx_description
1 polymer ?
#
loop_
_entity_poly.entity_id
_entity_poly.type
_entity_poly.pdbx_seq_one_letter_code
_entity_poly.pdbx_strand_id
1 'polypeptide(L)'
;MSIRFRISLYLSIVLFLGFSFLAVVNSVISYDNLKSEVESNSAITSERWSLEVKDTLDSAMFYARGFRSPLIFTSPARESIIVSIKEVIERNPNFFALWLVFEPNLYDGKDSQYKSAFAHDSTGRFIPYVFQSGEKGKAVIRSSIGYENQDGTGDFYQIPKKKNIYYVSEPYRYKSENVDTMMISIVAPISKDGFFRGACGIDLKAEELQKKFGEVKPFRNQGYMTLISPSGLYTVNGKDPSLIGKKITNPQELDLFLKQSQEGKNFTFNSDEHTHYYFPFHVGKDKRYWVMQVSVPDSIYKDEMFKTIITRALTAILILVSVLVCLNFIFQKLITAGLLKAIGFSEEIADGNLIAQSSHDKKDEIGTLLGSMNKMREDLLKVLREIGSSANTLRDTSE
;
A
#
# COMPACT_ATOMS: atom_id res chain seq x y z
N MET A 1 -2.62 55.50 -9.75
CA MET A 1 -3.31 54.25 -9.35
C MET A 1 -4.63 54.61 -8.67
N SER A 2 -5.77 54.17 -9.21
CA SER A 2 -7.09 54.48 -8.62
C SER A 2 -7.26 53.84 -7.24
N ILE A 3 -8.11 54.42 -6.39
CA ILE A 3 -8.44 53.89 -5.05
C ILE A 3 -8.92 52.44 -5.15
N ARG A 4 -9.73 52.14 -6.19
CA ARG A 4 -10.19 50.79 -6.53
C ARG A 4 -9.03 49.81 -6.68
N PHE A 5 -8.01 50.17 -7.44
CA PHE A 5 -6.87 49.28 -7.67
C PHE A 5 -6.10 49.00 -6.37
N ARG A 6 -5.90 50.02 -5.52
CA ARG A 6 -5.19 49.84 -4.24
C ARG A 6 -5.94 48.91 -3.30
N ILE A 7 -7.25 49.11 -3.13
CA ILE A 7 -8.09 48.25 -2.28
C ILE A 7 -8.09 46.81 -2.81
N SER A 8 -8.30 46.64 -4.12
CA SER A 8 -8.23 45.31 -4.74
C SER A 8 -6.87 44.65 -4.55
N LEU A 9 -5.77 45.39 -4.69
CA LEU A 9 -4.41 44.86 -4.51
C LEU A 9 -4.17 44.41 -3.05
N TYR A 10 -4.48 45.25 -2.06
CA TYR A 10 -4.30 44.87 -0.65
C TYR A 10 -5.14 43.68 -0.25
N LEU A 11 -6.40 43.65 -0.69
CA LEU A 11 -7.28 42.51 -0.40
C LEU A 11 -6.79 41.23 -1.11
N SER A 12 -6.29 41.34 -2.33
CA SER A 12 -5.69 40.20 -3.06
C SER A 12 -4.50 39.62 -2.31
N ILE A 13 -3.63 40.47 -1.75
CA ILE A 13 -2.46 40.03 -0.98
C ILE A 13 -2.90 39.30 0.30
N VAL A 14 -3.86 39.86 1.04
CA VAL A 14 -4.37 39.23 2.27
C VAL A 14 -5.03 37.88 1.97
N LEU A 15 -5.85 37.82 0.92
CA LEU A 15 -6.48 36.57 0.48
C LEU A 15 -5.42 35.56 0.04
N PHE A 16 -4.43 35.98 -0.74
CA PHE A 16 -3.35 35.10 -1.19
C PHE A 16 -2.58 34.50 -0.01
N LEU A 17 -2.19 35.31 0.97
CA LEU A 17 -1.51 34.83 2.18
C LEU A 17 -2.38 33.84 2.96
N GLY A 18 -3.67 34.14 3.13
CA GLY A 18 -4.62 33.25 3.80
C GLY A 18 -4.78 31.90 3.08
N PHE A 19 -4.91 31.92 1.75
CA PHE A 19 -5.00 30.71 0.94
C PHE A 19 -3.70 29.91 0.92
N SER A 20 -2.54 30.57 0.83
CA SER A 20 -1.25 29.89 0.93
C SER A 20 -1.08 29.21 2.28
N PHE A 21 -1.45 29.88 3.38
CA PHE A 21 -1.40 29.28 4.71
C PHE A 21 -2.33 28.06 4.82
N LEU A 22 -3.58 28.19 4.38
CA LEU A 22 -4.53 27.07 4.34
C LEU A 22 -4.04 25.91 3.46
N ALA A 23 -3.40 26.20 2.33
CA ALA A 23 -2.84 25.19 1.45
C ALA A 23 -1.71 24.42 2.13
N VAL A 24 -0.81 25.10 2.85
CA VAL A 24 0.27 24.48 3.62
C VAL A 24 -0.31 23.58 4.72
N VAL A 25 -1.23 24.09 5.54
CA VAL A 25 -1.85 23.33 6.64
C VAL A 25 -2.56 22.08 6.10
N ASN A 26 -3.37 22.23 5.05
CA ASN A 26 -4.04 21.08 4.43
C ASN A 26 -3.06 20.08 3.81
N SER A 27 -1.94 20.54 3.26
CA SER A 27 -0.90 19.67 2.71
C SER A 27 -0.26 18.79 3.79
N VAL A 28 0.03 19.37 4.96
CA VAL A 28 0.56 18.62 6.12
C VAL A 28 -0.46 17.60 6.62
N ILE A 29 -1.71 18.02 6.83
CA ILE A 29 -2.78 17.11 7.27
C ILE A 29 -2.99 15.97 6.26
N SER A 30 -2.96 16.28 4.96
CA SER A 30 -3.10 15.28 3.91
C SER A 30 -1.94 14.29 3.88
N TYR A 31 -0.72 14.74 4.16
CA TYR A 31 0.45 13.86 4.27
C TYR A 31 0.31 12.91 5.45
N ASP A 32 -0.06 13.41 6.62
CA ASP A 32 -0.23 12.58 7.82
C ASP A 32 -1.37 11.56 7.64
N ASN A 33 -2.49 11.98 7.03
CA ASN A 33 -3.59 11.08 6.69
C ASN A 33 -3.16 10.00 5.69
N LEU A 34 -2.43 10.36 4.64
CA LEU A 34 -1.94 9.40 3.65
C LEU A 34 -0.94 8.44 4.27
N LYS A 35 -0.04 8.93 5.13
CA LYS A 35 0.91 8.08 5.85
C LYS A 35 0.18 7.07 6.73
N SER A 36 -0.78 7.53 7.52
CA SER A 36 -1.61 6.65 8.35
C SER A 36 -2.44 5.66 7.51
N GLU A 37 -2.95 6.09 6.35
CA GLU A 37 -3.67 5.21 5.43
C GLU A 37 -2.75 4.13 4.87
N VAL A 38 -1.55 4.50 4.40
CA VAL A 38 -0.56 3.55 3.87
C VAL A 38 -0.14 2.57 4.95
N GLU A 39 0.17 3.03 6.17
CA GLU A 39 0.54 2.15 7.28
C GLU A 39 -0.59 1.18 7.64
N SER A 40 -1.82 1.67 7.80
CA SER A 40 -2.99 0.84 8.13
C SER A 40 -3.34 -0.14 7.02
N ASN A 41 -3.38 0.31 5.76
CA ASN A 41 -3.70 -0.54 4.62
C ASN A 41 -2.59 -1.54 4.33
N SER A 42 -1.32 -1.16 4.51
CA SER A 42 -0.20 -2.08 4.41
C SER A 42 -0.32 -3.15 5.48
N ALA A 43 -0.68 -2.81 6.72
CA ALA A 43 -0.89 -3.79 7.77
C ALA A 43 -2.01 -4.79 7.42
N ILE A 44 -3.19 -4.29 7.03
CA ILE A 44 -4.34 -5.12 6.64
C ILE A 44 -4.02 -6.00 5.42
N THR A 45 -3.35 -5.42 4.41
CA THR A 45 -2.99 -6.12 3.19
C THR A 45 -1.96 -7.21 3.46
N SER A 46 -0.95 -6.89 4.27
CA SER A 46 0.07 -7.85 4.66
C SER A 46 -0.52 -8.97 5.48
N GLU A 47 -1.42 -8.67 6.42
CA GLU A 47 -2.14 -9.69 7.20
C GLU A 47 -2.95 -10.60 6.28
N ARG A 48 -3.73 -10.04 5.35
CA ARG A 48 -4.50 -10.82 4.35
C ARG A 48 -3.60 -11.76 3.57
N TRP A 49 -2.49 -11.27 3.01
CA TRP A 49 -1.59 -12.10 2.22
C TRP A 49 -0.78 -13.09 3.06
N SER A 50 -0.44 -12.72 4.29
CA SER A 50 0.16 -13.64 5.26
C SER A 50 -0.79 -14.81 5.53
N LEU A 51 -2.09 -14.55 5.67
CA LEU A 51 -3.10 -15.59 5.84
C LEU A 51 -3.24 -16.46 4.58
N GLU A 52 -3.15 -15.90 3.38
CA GLU A 52 -3.26 -16.67 2.13
C GLU A 52 -2.04 -17.57 1.88
N VAL A 53 -0.83 -17.05 2.14
CA VAL A 53 0.40 -17.85 2.12
C VAL A 53 0.34 -18.91 3.21
N LYS A 54 -0.04 -18.53 4.43
CA LYS A 54 -0.21 -19.44 5.56
C LYS A 54 -1.18 -20.56 5.22
N ASP A 55 -2.34 -20.27 4.62
CA ASP A 55 -3.33 -21.28 4.24
C ASP A 55 -2.77 -22.29 3.23
N THR A 56 -1.97 -21.82 2.26
CA THR A 56 -1.29 -22.70 1.30
C THR A 56 -0.30 -23.64 2.00
N LEU A 57 0.50 -23.13 2.95
CA LEU A 57 1.49 -23.92 3.68
C LEU A 57 0.85 -24.83 4.75
N ASP A 58 -0.18 -24.35 5.44
CA ASP A 58 -0.96 -25.10 6.43
C ASP A 58 -1.72 -26.26 5.77
N SER A 59 -2.23 -26.04 4.55
CA SER A 59 -2.84 -27.11 3.74
C SER A 59 -1.82 -28.23 3.48
N ALA A 60 -0.60 -27.92 3.04
CA ALA A 60 0.45 -28.93 2.89
C ALA A 60 0.75 -29.64 4.22
N MET A 61 0.82 -28.91 5.35
CA MET A 61 1.02 -29.53 6.67
C MET A 61 -0.14 -30.44 7.05
N PHE A 62 -1.38 -30.07 6.73
CA PHE A 62 -2.56 -30.87 6.98
C PHE A 62 -2.52 -32.18 6.20
N TYR A 63 -2.18 -32.14 4.90
CA TYR A 63 -2.03 -33.35 4.09
C TYR A 63 -0.90 -34.25 4.57
N ALA A 64 0.29 -33.70 4.89
CA ALA A 64 1.39 -34.48 5.44
C ALA A 64 1.01 -35.18 6.77
N ARG A 65 0.28 -34.47 7.64
CA ARG A 65 -0.25 -35.01 8.90
C ARG A 65 -1.31 -36.09 8.69
N GLY A 66 -2.26 -35.83 7.79
CA GLY A 66 -3.35 -36.75 7.47
C GLY A 66 -2.80 -38.05 6.88
N PHE A 67 -1.92 -37.93 5.89
CA PHE A 67 -1.32 -39.07 5.20
C PHE A 67 -0.49 -39.94 6.14
N ARG A 68 0.33 -39.35 7.01
CA ARG A 68 1.15 -40.12 7.94
C ARG A 68 0.39 -40.74 9.10
N SER A 69 -0.79 -40.22 9.45
CA SER A 69 -1.54 -40.62 10.66
C SER A 69 -1.75 -42.13 10.78
N PRO A 70 -2.27 -42.85 9.76
CA PRO A 70 -2.41 -44.31 9.83
C PRO A 70 -1.05 -45.02 9.94
N LEU A 71 0.00 -44.49 9.30
CA LEU A 71 1.34 -45.09 9.26
C LEU A 71 2.06 -45.08 10.62
N ILE A 72 1.54 -44.35 11.60
CA ILE A 72 2.04 -44.40 12.99
C ILE A 72 1.73 -45.76 13.61
N PHE A 73 0.59 -46.35 13.26
CA PHE A 73 0.02 -47.52 13.95
C PHE A 73 0.05 -48.79 13.09
N THR A 74 -0.01 -48.64 11.78
CA THR A 74 -0.06 -49.76 10.83
C THR A 74 1.04 -49.63 9.78
N SER A 75 1.36 -50.77 9.15
CA SER A 75 2.33 -50.84 8.06
C SER A 75 1.70 -51.59 6.88
N PRO A 76 0.84 -50.91 6.07
CA PRO A 76 0.23 -51.52 4.89
C PRO A 76 1.28 -52.00 3.88
N ALA A 77 0.88 -52.74 2.84
CA ALA A 77 1.81 -53.14 1.79
C ALA A 77 2.48 -51.90 1.16
N ARG A 78 3.80 -51.95 0.94
CA ARG A 78 4.60 -50.81 0.44
C ARG A 78 4.05 -50.28 -0.88
N GLU A 79 3.65 -51.18 -1.77
CA GLU A 79 3.09 -50.88 -3.08
C GLU A 79 1.77 -50.10 -2.95
N SER A 80 0.89 -50.49 -2.03
CA SER A 80 -0.38 -49.79 -1.77
C SER A 80 -0.16 -48.37 -1.28
N ILE A 81 0.86 -48.16 -0.44
CA ILE A 81 1.23 -46.81 0.02
C ILE A 81 1.82 -45.99 -1.12
N ILE A 82 2.73 -46.56 -1.92
CA ILE A 82 3.29 -45.88 -3.09
C ILE A 82 2.19 -45.41 -4.05
N VAL A 83 1.20 -46.26 -4.33
CA VAL A 83 0.04 -45.90 -5.17
C VAL A 83 -0.82 -44.81 -4.51
N SER A 84 -0.99 -44.86 -3.18
CA SER A 84 -1.73 -43.83 -2.45
C SER A 84 -1.03 -42.47 -2.50
N ILE A 85 0.30 -42.44 -2.36
CA ILE A 85 1.10 -41.22 -2.53
C ILE A 85 0.90 -40.65 -3.93
N LYS A 86 0.99 -41.51 -4.96
CA LYS A 86 0.77 -41.13 -6.36
C LYS A 86 -0.59 -40.47 -6.57
N GLU A 87 -1.66 -41.09 -6.06
CA GLU A 87 -3.03 -40.55 -6.17
C GLU A 87 -3.16 -39.18 -5.49
N VAL A 88 -2.54 -38.98 -4.33
CA VAL A 88 -2.54 -37.68 -3.64
C VAL A 88 -1.89 -36.61 -4.50
N ILE A 89 -0.72 -36.90 -5.10
CA ILE A 89 -0.01 -35.94 -5.96
C ILE A 89 -0.78 -35.67 -7.25
N GLU A 90 -1.34 -36.70 -7.90
CA GLU A 90 -2.09 -36.51 -9.15
C GLU A 90 -3.39 -35.69 -8.96
N ARG A 91 -4.00 -35.74 -7.77
CA ARG A 91 -5.20 -34.95 -7.44
C ARG A 91 -4.92 -33.55 -6.91
N ASN A 92 -3.71 -33.29 -6.43
CA ASN A 92 -3.34 -32.02 -5.81
C ASN A 92 -2.20 -31.36 -6.59
N PRO A 93 -2.49 -30.70 -7.73
CA PRO A 93 -1.47 -30.09 -8.59
C PRO A 93 -0.68 -28.97 -7.92
N ASN A 94 -1.17 -28.44 -6.79
CA ASN A 94 -0.46 -27.43 -5.98
C ASN A 94 0.69 -28.03 -5.13
N PHE A 95 0.76 -29.36 -5.00
CA PHE A 95 1.84 -30.04 -4.32
C PHE A 95 2.80 -30.62 -5.36
N PHE A 96 4.08 -30.33 -5.19
CA PHE A 96 5.08 -30.84 -6.12
C PHE A 96 5.38 -32.32 -5.84
N ALA A 97 5.63 -32.67 -4.58
CA ALA A 97 5.96 -34.04 -4.21
C ALA A 97 5.38 -34.41 -2.84
N LEU A 98 5.20 -35.72 -2.63
CA LEU A 98 4.93 -36.32 -1.33
C LEU A 98 5.88 -37.49 -1.18
N TRP A 99 6.50 -37.56 -0.01
CA TRP A 99 7.52 -38.55 0.27
C TRP A 99 7.40 -39.11 1.68
N LEU A 100 7.98 -40.30 1.85
CA LEU A 100 8.20 -40.94 3.13
C LEU A 100 9.67 -41.32 3.23
N VAL A 101 10.23 -41.20 4.43
CA VAL A 101 11.54 -41.79 4.75
C VAL A 101 11.43 -42.47 6.10
N PHE A 102 11.47 -43.80 6.12
CA PHE A 102 11.54 -44.59 7.34
C PHE A 102 12.97 -44.92 7.72
N GLU A 103 13.22 -44.94 9.03
CA GLU A 103 14.46 -45.48 9.59
C GLU A 103 14.59 -46.99 9.30
N PRO A 104 15.83 -47.54 9.34
CA PRO A 104 16.08 -48.95 9.02
C PRO A 104 15.15 -49.91 9.75
N ASN A 105 14.45 -50.74 8.99
CA ASN A 105 13.49 -51.75 9.44
C ASN A 105 12.30 -51.22 10.25
N LEU A 106 12.07 -49.90 10.32
CA LEU A 106 11.01 -49.32 11.15
C LEU A 106 9.66 -49.15 10.44
N TYR A 107 9.57 -49.46 9.14
CA TYR A 107 8.28 -49.57 8.44
C TYR A 107 7.62 -50.93 8.71
N ASP A 108 8.13 -52.01 8.12
CA ASP A 108 7.55 -53.37 8.16
C ASP A 108 8.57 -54.46 8.57
N GLY A 109 9.80 -54.07 8.91
CA GLY A 109 10.88 -55.00 9.27
C GLY A 109 11.45 -55.83 8.12
N LYS A 110 11.14 -55.49 6.86
CA LYS A 110 11.49 -56.30 5.67
C LYS A 110 12.45 -55.61 4.71
N ASP A 111 13.22 -54.61 5.14
CA ASP A 111 14.08 -53.83 4.24
C ASP A 111 15.02 -54.71 3.40
N SER A 112 15.53 -55.80 3.96
CA SER A 112 16.42 -56.73 3.25
C SER A 112 15.80 -57.35 1.99
N GLN A 113 14.47 -57.45 1.91
CA GLN A 113 13.74 -57.99 0.76
C GLN A 113 13.59 -56.98 -0.38
N TYR A 114 13.79 -55.69 -0.10
CA TYR A 114 13.54 -54.58 -1.03
C TYR A 114 14.82 -53.85 -1.47
N LYS A 115 16.01 -54.43 -1.19
CA LYS A 115 17.29 -53.85 -1.62
C LYS A 115 17.31 -53.63 -3.14
N SER A 116 17.52 -52.39 -3.55
CA SER A 116 17.52 -51.97 -4.96
C SER A 116 16.24 -52.32 -5.72
N ALA A 117 15.13 -52.57 -5.02
CA ALA A 117 13.81 -52.73 -5.63
C ALA A 117 13.30 -51.38 -6.16
N PHE A 118 12.22 -51.42 -6.95
CA PHE A 118 11.57 -50.20 -7.43
C PHE A 118 11.20 -49.26 -6.28
N ALA A 119 11.55 -47.97 -6.40
CA ALA A 119 11.35 -46.94 -5.36
C ALA A 119 12.09 -47.17 -4.02
N HIS A 120 13.15 -47.98 -4.03
CA HIS A 120 14.02 -48.24 -2.88
C HIS A 120 15.49 -47.94 -3.24
N ASP A 121 16.35 -47.79 -2.23
CA ASP A 121 17.80 -47.70 -2.42
C ASP A 121 18.49 -49.05 -2.13
N SER A 122 19.82 -49.05 -2.10
CA SER A 122 20.64 -50.24 -1.81
C SER A 122 20.40 -50.83 -0.42
N THR A 123 19.81 -50.07 0.51
CA THR A 123 19.48 -50.54 1.86
C THR A 123 18.14 -51.27 1.91
N GLY A 124 17.24 -50.95 0.96
CA GLY A 124 15.88 -51.47 0.92
C GLY A 124 14.94 -50.81 1.92
N ARG A 125 15.34 -49.68 2.52
CA ARG A 125 14.48 -48.84 3.35
C ARG A 125 13.26 -48.36 2.58
N PHE A 126 12.13 -48.20 3.27
CA PHE A 126 10.93 -47.64 2.66
C PHE A 126 11.06 -46.11 2.55
N ILE A 127 11.53 -45.66 1.39
CA ILE A 127 11.86 -44.25 1.10
C ILE A 127 11.22 -43.70 -0.20
N PRO A 128 9.91 -43.91 -0.46
CA PRO A 128 9.31 -43.47 -1.70
C PRO A 128 9.27 -41.94 -1.81
N TYR A 129 9.59 -41.44 -3.00
CA TYR A 129 9.51 -40.05 -3.41
C TYR A 129 8.67 -39.96 -4.68
N VAL A 130 7.47 -39.39 -4.60
CA VAL A 130 6.57 -39.25 -5.74
C VAL A 130 6.32 -37.79 -6.02
N PHE A 131 6.53 -37.37 -7.27
CA PHE A 131 6.50 -35.96 -7.66
C PHE A 131 5.81 -35.74 -9.01
N GLN A 132 5.34 -34.51 -9.24
CA GLN A 132 4.71 -34.11 -10.50
C GLN A 132 5.69 -34.21 -11.67
N SER A 133 5.29 -34.84 -12.77
CA SER A 133 6.05 -34.80 -14.03
C SER A 133 5.92 -33.47 -14.79
N GLY A 134 4.89 -32.68 -14.47
CA GLY A 134 4.43 -31.55 -15.29
C GLY A 134 3.28 -31.92 -16.24
N GLU A 135 2.98 -33.20 -16.42
CA GLU A 135 1.79 -33.68 -17.13
C GLU A 135 0.69 -34.07 -16.13
N LYS A 136 -0.53 -33.58 -16.36
CA LYS A 136 -1.67 -33.82 -15.47
C LYS A 136 -1.96 -35.33 -15.33
N GLY A 137 -2.01 -35.81 -14.09
CA GLY A 137 -2.31 -37.21 -13.79
C GLY A 137 -1.19 -38.20 -14.15
N LYS A 138 0.06 -37.73 -14.23
CA LYS A 138 1.23 -38.58 -14.50
C LYS A 138 2.36 -38.31 -13.51
N ALA A 139 2.16 -38.62 -12.23
CA ALA A 139 3.22 -38.46 -11.24
C ALA A 139 4.34 -39.52 -11.43
N VAL A 140 5.57 -39.12 -11.13
CA VAL A 140 6.79 -39.93 -11.24
C VAL A 140 7.18 -40.47 -9.88
N ILE A 141 7.51 -41.76 -9.81
CA ILE A 141 7.89 -42.45 -8.57
C ILE A 141 9.39 -42.75 -8.59
N ARG A 142 10.09 -42.38 -7.52
CA ARG A 142 11.53 -42.65 -7.28
C ARG A 142 11.75 -42.95 -5.80
N SER A 143 12.99 -43.25 -5.42
CA SER A 143 13.44 -43.23 -4.03
C SER A 143 13.92 -41.83 -3.66
N SER A 144 13.67 -41.40 -2.41
CA SER A 144 14.25 -40.19 -1.84
C SER A 144 15.78 -40.28 -1.83
N ILE A 145 16.46 -39.17 -2.07
CA ILE A 145 17.93 -39.07 -1.99
C ILE A 145 18.32 -37.91 -1.07
N GLY A 146 19.60 -37.87 -0.66
CA GLY A 146 20.15 -36.78 0.15
C GLY A 146 19.63 -36.70 1.58
N TYR A 147 18.70 -37.57 1.98
CA TYR A 147 18.11 -37.57 3.32
C TYR A 147 19.12 -37.89 4.43
N GLU A 148 20.26 -38.52 4.14
CA GLU A 148 21.36 -38.74 5.09
C GLU A 148 22.38 -37.59 5.13
N ASN A 149 22.31 -36.63 4.21
CA ASN A 149 23.30 -35.56 4.11
C ASN A 149 23.30 -34.69 5.37
N GLN A 150 24.49 -34.40 5.89
CA GLN A 150 24.70 -33.58 7.10
C GLN A 150 25.17 -32.15 6.79
N ASP A 151 25.30 -31.81 5.51
CA ASP A 151 25.79 -30.51 5.02
C ASP A 151 24.68 -29.44 4.90
N GLY A 152 23.49 -29.73 5.44
CA GLY A 152 22.29 -28.89 5.34
C GLY A 152 21.36 -29.29 4.20
N THR A 153 21.83 -29.98 3.16
CA THR A 153 20.97 -30.40 2.03
C THR A 153 19.99 -31.52 2.41
N GLY A 154 20.26 -32.25 3.50
CA GLY A 154 19.41 -33.27 4.09
C GLY A 154 18.52 -32.78 5.23
N ASP A 155 18.49 -31.48 5.53
CA ASP A 155 17.82 -30.91 6.71
C ASP A 155 16.31 -31.15 6.72
N PHE A 156 15.69 -31.32 5.54
CA PHE A 156 14.29 -31.73 5.40
C PHE A 156 13.98 -33.02 6.17
N TYR A 157 14.95 -33.95 6.30
CA TYR A 157 14.81 -35.17 7.09
C TYR A 157 15.59 -35.13 8.40
N GLN A 158 16.82 -34.62 8.38
CA GLN A 158 17.73 -34.67 9.52
C GLN A 158 17.23 -33.85 10.72
N ILE A 159 16.59 -32.71 10.50
CA ILE A 159 16.05 -31.89 11.59
C ILE A 159 14.85 -32.59 12.27
N PRO A 160 13.81 -33.04 11.53
CA PRO A 160 12.74 -33.86 12.11
C PRO A 160 13.24 -35.12 12.81
N LYS A 161 14.23 -35.82 12.25
CA LYS A 161 14.86 -37.00 12.87
C LYS A 161 15.48 -36.69 14.22
N LYS A 162 16.35 -35.68 14.28
CA LYS A 162 17.09 -35.32 15.50
C LYS A 162 16.21 -34.75 16.59
N LYS A 163 15.19 -33.97 16.23
CA LYS A 163 14.38 -33.19 17.18
C LYS A 163 12.99 -33.77 17.42
N ASN A 164 12.53 -34.69 16.58
CA ASN A 164 11.17 -35.24 16.59
C ASN A 164 10.08 -34.15 16.55
N ILE A 165 10.23 -33.19 15.63
CA ILE A 165 9.34 -32.02 15.48
C ILE A 165 8.73 -31.94 14.09
N TYR A 166 7.60 -31.25 13.99
CA TYR A 166 7.13 -30.70 12.72
C TYR A 166 8.09 -29.62 12.24
N TYR A 167 8.31 -29.55 10.94
CA TYR A 167 9.36 -28.72 10.36
C TYR A 167 8.98 -28.27 8.96
N VAL A 168 9.15 -26.99 8.66
CA VAL A 168 9.13 -26.48 7.28
C VAL A 168 10.55 -26.11 6.88
N SER A 169 11.13 -26.80 5.91
CA SER A 169 12.52 -26.56 5.54
C SER A 169 12.74 -25.12 5.06
N GLU A 170 13.93 -24.61 5.32
CA GLU A 170 14.45 -23.47 4.56
C GLU A 170 14.43 -23.79 3.05
N PRO A 171 14.36 -22.80 2.15
CA PRO A 171 14.43 -23.05 0.71
C PRO A 171 15.76 -23.70 0.34
N TYR A 172 15.71 -24.82 -0.37
CA TYR A 172 16.90 -25.58 -0.75
C TYR A 172 16.76 -26.16 -2.16
N ARG A 173 17.90 -26.37 -2.82
CA ARG A 173 17.94 -27.00 -4.15
C ARG A 173 17.97 -28.52 -3.97
N TYR A 174 16.92 -29.20 -4.40
CA TYR A 174 16.91 -30.65 -4.47
C TYR A 174 17.32 -31.10 -5.87
N LYS A 175 18.44 -31.83 -5.95
CA LYS A 175 19.03 -32.27 -7.22
C LYS A 175 19.09 -33.80 -7.29
N SER A 176 18.31 -34.37 -8.20
CA SER A 176 18.31 -35.77 -8.63
C SER A 176 18.37 -35.83 -10.16
N GLU A 177 18.50 -37.02 -10.75
CA GLU A 177 18.54 -37.17 -12.22
C GLU A 177 17.38 -36.50 -12.97
N ASN A 178 16.19 -36.43 -12.36
CA ASN A 178 14.96 -35.93 -13.00
C ASN A 178 14.36 -34.70 -12.30
N VAL A 179 14.97 -34.23 -11.22
CA VAL A 179 14.49 -33.09 -10.43
C VAL A 179 15.66 -32.20 -10.11
N ASP A 180 15.63 -30.97 -10.58
CA ASP A 180 16.58 -29.94 -10.21
C ASP A 180 15.80 -28.64 -10.00
N THR A 181 15.32 -28.42 -8.78
CA THR A 181 14.37 -27.33 -8.48
C THR A 181 14.62 -26.78 -7.08
N MET A 182 14.37 -25.49 -6.89
CA MET A 182 14.36 -24.90 -5.55
C MET A 182 13.02 -25.20 -4.90
N MET A 183 13.02 -25.69 -3.66
CA MET A 183 11.78 -26.08 -2.97
C MET A 183 11.85 -25.83 -1.47
N ILE A 184 10.69 -25.92 -0.84
CA ILE A 184 10.54 -26.09 0.60
C ILE A 184 9.81 -27.39 0.88
N SER A 185 10.13 -28.05 1.99
CA SER A 185 9.49 -29.29 2.44
C SER A 185 8.73 -29.04 3.73
N ILE A 186 7.44 -29.37 3.72
CA ILE A 186 6.57 -29.33 4.89
C ILE A 186 6.53 -30.74 5.47
N VAL A 187 7.18 -30.92 6.63
CA VAL A 187 7.53 -32.23 7.16
C VAL A 187 6.85 -32.49 8.50
N ALA A 188 6.28 -33.68 8.60
CA ALA A 188 5.62 -34.16 9.81
C ALA A 188 6.25 -35.50 10.24
N PRO A 189 6.74 -35.61 11.49
CA PRO A 189 7.44 -36.81 11.96
C PRO A 189 6.46 -37.97 12.17
N ILE A 190 6.91 -39.18 11.84
CA ILE A 190 6.23 -40.44 12.10
C ILE A 190 6.83 -41.01 13.37
N SER A 191 6.15 -40.78 14.48
CA SER A 191 6.65 -41.16 15.80
C SER A 191 5.56 -41.85 16.61
N LYS A 192 5.94 -42.92 17.31
CA LYS A 192 5.07 -43.69 18.20
C LYS A 192 5.66 -43.64 19.60
N ASP A 193 4.90 -43.16 20.58
CA ASP A 193 5.33 -43.05 21.98
C ASP A 193 6.67 -42.31 22.17
N GLY A 194 6.87 -41.24 21.38
CA GLY A 194 8.11 -40.43 21.40
C GLY A 194 9.27 -41.03 20.61
N PHE A 195 9.18 -42.27 20.14
CA PHE A 195 10.19 -42.92 19.31
C PHE A 195 10.01 -42.54 17.84
N PHE A 196 11.02 -41.91 17.25
CA PHE A 196 11.04 -41.51 15.84
C PHE A 196 11.24 -42.74 14.95
N ARG A 197 10.31 -42.94 14.00
CA ARG A 197 10.34 -44.07 13.04
C ARG A 197 10.60 -43.61 11.61
N GLY A 198 10.43 -42.33 11.33
CA GLY A 198 10.56 -41.75 10.01
C GLY A 198 9.87 -40.40 9.88
N ALA A 199 9.76 -39.89 8.66
CA ALA A 199 9.08 -38.65 8.37
C ALA A 199 8.26 -38.75 7.09
N CYS A 200 7.21 -37.95 7.03
CA CYS A 200 6.40 -37.71 5.83
C CYS A 200 6.51 -36.24 5.47
N GLY A 201 6.76 -35.92 4.21
CA GLY A 201 6.86 -34.54 3.76
C GLY A 201 6.13 -34.27 2.46
N ILE A 202 5.65 -33.04 2.33
CA ILE A 202 5.13 -32.48 1.08
C ILE A 202 6.07 -31.38 0.62
N ASP A 203 6.49 -31.44 -0.63
CA ASP A 203 7.36 -30.43 -1.20
C ASP A 203 6.55 -29.46 -2.06
N LEU A 204 6.90 -28.18 -1.96
CA LEU A 204 6.37 -27.10 -2.78
C LEU A 204 7.53 -26.46 -3.54
N LYS A 205 7.39 -26.28 -4.86
CA LYS A 205 8.38 -25.55 -5.65
C LYS A 205 8.35 -24.07 -5.27
N ALA A 206 9.53 -23.50 -5.03
CA ALA A 206 9.66 -22.07 -4.82
C ALA A 206 9.19 -21.30 -6.07
N GLU A 207 9.40 -21.84 -7.27
CA GLU A 207 8.96 -21.25 -8.53
C GLU A 207 7.43 -21.16 -8.64
N GLU A 208 6.68 -22.12 -8.09
CA GLU A 208 5.21 -22.10 -8.09
C GLU A 208 4.66 -21.12 -7.06
N LEU A 209 5.28 -21.04 -5.87
CA LEU A 209 4.98 -20.01 -4.88
C LEU A 209 5.30 -18.61 -5.43
N GLN A 210 6.41 -18.46 -6.15
CA GLN A 210 6.80 -17.20 -6.80
C GLN A 210 5.78 -16.76 -7.84
N LYS A 211 5.31 -17.67 -8.69
CA LYS A 211 4.25 -17.37 -9.68
C LYS A 211 2.95 -16.95 -8.99
N LYS A 212 2.59 -17.60 -7.89
CA LYS A 212 1.34 -17.31 -7.17
C LYS A 212 1.38 -15.99 -6.40
N PHE A 213 2.49 -15.70 -5.72
CA PHE A 213 2.57 -14.60 -4.75
C PHE A 213 3.53 -13.48 -5.13
N GLY A 214 4.51 -13.74 -5.99
CA GLY A 214 5.54 -12.77 -6.37
C GLY A 214 5.07 -11.68 -7.33
N GLU A 215 4.02 -11.95 -8.12
CA GLU A 215 3.44 -10.96 -9.05
C GLU A 215 2.44 -10.01 -8.38
N VAL A 216 2.07 -10.30 -7.13
CA VAL A 216 1.09 -9.51 -6.38
C VAL A 216 1.64 -8.11 -6.10
N LYS A 217 0.79 -7.11 -6.39
CA LYS A 217 1.04 -5.71 -6.05
C LYS A 217 0.16 -5.30 -4.87
N PRO A 218 0.74 -5.21 -3.65
CA PRO A 218 -0.04 -5.10 -2.43
C PRO A 218 -0.77 -3.76 -2.29
N PHE A 219 -0.21 -2.66 -2.78
CA PHE A 219 -0.78 -1.33 -2.53
C PHE A 219 -0.99 -0.55 -3.83
N ARG A 220 -2.25 -0.31 -4.22
CA ARG A 220 -2.62 0.50 -5.42
C ARG A 220 -1.80 0.14 -6.67
N ASN A 221 -1.64 -1.16 -6.97
CA ASN A 221 -0.82 -1.70 -8.06
C ASN A 221 0.70 -1.38 -7.99
N GLN A 222 1.19 -0.99 -6.81
CA GLN A 222 2.59 -0.73 -6.53
C GLN A 222 3.11 -1.62 -5.38
N GLY A 223 4.43 -1.60 -5.20
CA GLY A 223 5.11 -2.41 -4.21
C GLY A 223 5.32 -3.86 -4.65
N TYR A 224 5.74 -4.69 -3.69
CA TYR A 224 5.95 -6.11 -3.90
C TYR A 224 5.89 -6.88 -2.59
N MET A 225 5.74 -8.19 -2.72
CA MET A 225 5.63 -9.14 -1.64
C MET A 225 6.83 -10.08 -1.62
N THR A 226 7.25 -10.50 -0.43
CA THR A 226 8.37 -11.41 -0.24
C THR A 226 8.03 -12.40 0.89
N LEU A 227 8.32 -13.68 0.69
CA LEU A 227 8.21 -14.71 1.73
C LEU A 227 9.61 -15.08 2.19
N ILE A 228 9.86 -14.95 3.49
CA ILE A 228 11.18 -15.13 4.08
C ILE A 228 11.10 -16.28 5.10
N SER A 229 12.07 -17.18 5.01
CA SER A 229 12.21 -18.31 5.90
C SER A 229 12.78 -17.90 7.27
N PRO A 230 12.68 -18.76 8.31
CA PRO A 230 13.15 -18.45 9.66
C PRO A 230 14.62 -18.01 9.75
N SER A 231 15.48 -18.50 8.85
CA SER A 231 16.91 -18.11 8.82
C SER A 231 17.21 -16.85 7.98
N GLY A 232 16.18 -16.24 7.39
CA GLY A 232 16.32 -15.05 6.54
C GLY A 232 16.60 -15.34 5.07
N LEU A 233 16.24 -16.53 4.55
CA LEU A 233 16.34 -16.84 3.12
C LEU A 233 15.04 -16.49 2.40
N TYR A 234 15.15 -15.93 1.20
CA TYR A 234 14.00 -15.65 0.36
C TYR A 234 13.43 -16.94 -0.24
N THR A 235 12.14 -17.18 -0.07
CA THR A 235 11.39 -18.27 -0.74
C THR A 235 10.56 -17.73 -1.90
N VAL A 236 10.04 -16.51 -1.74
CA VAL A 236 9.40 -15.71 -2.79
C VAL A 236 9.98 -14.31 -2.71
N ASN A 237 10.28 -13.67 -3.83
CA ASN A 237 10.69 -12.28 -3.89
C ASN A 237 10.06 -11.60 -5.12
N GLY A 238 9.09 -10.72 -4.89
CA GLY A 238 8.35 -10.02 -5.94
C GLY A 238 9.08 -8.82 -6.55
N LYS A 239 10.25 -8.42 -6.01
CA LYS A 239 11.14 -7.41 -6.61
C LYS A 239 12.12 -8.05 -7.58
N ASP A 240 12.78 -9.12 -7.13
CA ASP A 240 13.74 -9.86 -7.93
C ASP A 240 13.69 -11.38 -7.62
N PRO A 241 13.08 -12.19 -8.51
CA PRO A 241 13.04 -13.64 -8.36
C PRO A 241 14.43 -14.31 -8.30
N SER A 242 15.50 -13.66 -8.78
CA SER A 242 16.87 -14.18 -8.72
C SER A 242 17.43 -14.27 -7.28
N LEU A 243 16.73 -13.67 -6.32
CA LEU A 243 17.09 -13.69 -4.90
C LEU A 243 16.54 -14.90 -4.16
N ILE A 244 15.68 -15.72 -4.77
CA ILE A 244 15.17 -16.95 -4.14
C ILE A 244 16.34 -17.86 -3.72
N GLY A 245 16.30 -18.35 -2.49
CA GLY A 245 17.33 -19.15 -1.83
C GLY A 245 18.53 -18.34 -1.32
N LYS A 246 18.61 -17.04 -1.60
CA LYS A 246 19.63 -16.14 -1.04
C LYS A 246 19.13 -15.55 0.27
N LYS A 247 20.09 -15.18 1.12
CA LYS A 247 19.84 -14.49 2.38
C LYS A 247 19.53 -13.02 2.14
N ILE A 248 18.80 -12.39 3.07
CA ILE A 248 18.69 -10.92 3.15
C ILE A 248 20.09 -10.32 3.02
N THR A 249 20.27 -9.45 2.02
CA THR A 249 21.58 -8.94 1.61
C THR A 249 22.05 -7.78 2.48
N ASN A 250 21.12 -6.96 2.98
CA ASN A 250 21.42 -5.87 3.89
C ASN A 250 21.71 -6.43 5.29
N PRO A 251 22.93 -6.27 5.84
CA PRO A 251 23.28 -6.85 7.14
C PRO A 251 22.47 -6.28 8.31
N GLN A 252 22.09 -4.99 8.26
CA GLN A 252 21.31 -4.34 9.30
C GLN A 252 19.87 -4.84 9.30
N GLU A 253 19.29 -4.99 8.10
CA GLU A 253 17.98 -5.61 7.93
C GLU A 253 17.98 -7.05 8.44
N LEU A 254 19.01 -7.82 8.09
CA LEU A 254 19.13 -9.21 8.52
C LEU A 254 19.24 -9.36 10.04
N ASP A 255 20.05 -8.54 10.70
CA ASP A 255 20.18 -8.55 12.17
C ASP A 255 18.84 -8.22 12.85
N LEU A 256 18.18 -7.16 12.38
CA LEU A 256 16.85 -6.79 12.87
C LEU A 256 15.83 -7.91 12.63
N PHE A 257 15.83 -8.49 11.43
CA PHE A 257 14.94 -9.59 11.05
C PHE A 257 15.12 -10.79 11.97
N LEU A 258 16.36 -11.24 12.18
CA LEU A 258 16.66 -12.41 13.01
C LEU A 258 16.28 -12.20 14.48
N LYS A 259 16.36 -10.96 14.97
CA LYS A 259 15.94 -10.60 16.33
C LYS A 259 14.41 -10.52 16.46
N GLN A 260 13.77 -9.71 15.61
CA GLN A 260 12.35 -9.37 15.75
C GLN A 260 11.42 -10.50 15.32
N SER A 261 11.77 -11.26 14.27
CA SER A 261 10.94 -12.37 13.78
C SER A 261 10.71 -13.44 14.85
N GLN A 262 11.70 -13.67 15.73
CA GLN A 262 11.61 -14.64 16.82
C GLN A 262 10.68 -14.19 17.95
N GLU A 263 10.45 -12.88 18.09
CA GLU A 263 9.47 -12.35 19.05
C GLU A 263 8.02 -12.51 18.56
N GLY A 264 7.81 -12.86 17.28
CA GLY A 264 6.49 -13.02 16.69
C GLY A 264 5.71 -11.70 16.53
N LYS A 265 6.38 -10.54 16.68
CA LYS A 265 5.76 -9.22 16.55
C LYS A 265 5.97 -8.66 15.15
N ASN A 266 4.98 -7.91 14.67
CA ASN A 266 5.13 -7.15 13.44
C ASN A 266 6.16 -6.04 13.63
N PHE A 267 6.98 -5.81 12.61
CA PHE A 267 8.00 -4.75 12.64
C PHE A 267 8.17 -4.14 11.25
N THR A 268 8.87 -3.00 11.20
CA THR A 268 9.13 -2.27 9.96
C THR A 268 10.62 -1.99 9.78
N PHE A 269 11.04 -1.85 8.52
CA PHE A 269 12.38 -1.44 8.14
C PHE A 269 12.30 -0.53 6.92
N ASN A 270 13.09 0.54 6.88
CA ASN A 270 13.12 1.47 5.75
C ASN A 270 14.45 1.30 5.00
N SER A 271 14.38 0.94 3.73
CA SER A 271 15.55 0.83 2.84
C SER A 271 15.17 0.90 1.38
N ASP A 272 16.13 1.18 0.49
CA ASP A 272 15.94 1.18 -0.97
C ASP A 272 14.73 2.01 -1.46
N GLU A 273 14.45 3.17 -0.85
CA GLU A 273 13.26 3.99 -1.13
C GLU A 273 11.93 3.24 -0.94
N HIS A 274 11.92 2.26 -0.05
CA HIS A 274 10.74 1.51 0.36
C HIS A 274 10.63 1.46 1.88
N THR A 275 9.38 1.41 2.33
CA THR A 275 9.03 0.98 3.67
C THR A 275 8.63 -0.50 3.62
N HIS A 276 9.33 -1.33 4.37
CA HIS A 276 9.11 -2.77 4.48
C HIS A 276 8.35 -3.09 5.76
N TYR A 277 7.25 -3.82 5.64
CA TYR A 277 6.45 -4.29 6.77
C TYR A 277 6.55 -5.82 6.87
N TYR A 278 6.90 -6.34 8.04
CA TYR A 278 7.15 -7.77 8.28
C TYR A 278 6.10 -8.34 9.23
N PHE A 279 5.55 -9.50 8.84
CA PHE A 279 4.47 -10.20 9.53
C PHE A 279 4.90 -11.64 9.81
N PRO A 280 5.41 -11.92 11.03
CA PRO A 280 5.75 -13.27 11.44
C PRO A 280 4.50 -14.14 11.61
N PHE A 281 4.54 -15.39 11.14
CA PHE A 281 3.48 -16.38 11.33
C PHE A 281 4.05 -17.80 11.45
N HIS A 282 3.28 -18.69 12.09
CA HIS A 282 3.61 -20.12 12.15
C HIS A 282 2.96 -20.90 11.01
N VAL A 283 3.64 -21.94 10.55
CA VAL A 283 3.09 -22.92 9.61
C VAL A 283 2.74 -24.20 10.36
N GLY A 284 1.43 -24.45 10.47
CA GLY A 284 0.83 -25.59 11.13
C GLY A 284 1.34 -25.79 12.57
N LYS A 285 2.27 -26.72 12.75
CA LYS A 285 2.86 -27.06 14.06
C LYS A 285 4.36 -26.79 14.15
N ASP A 286 4.99 -26.22 13.12
CA ASP A 286 6.35 -25.68 13.25
C ASP A 286 6.29 -24.46 14.17
N LYS A 287 7.18 -24.44 15.17
CA LYS A 287 7.25 -23.36 16.18
C LYS A 287 8.06 -22.16 15.70
N ARG A 288 8.78 -22.28 14.59
CA ARG A 288 9.55 -21.16 14.03
C ARG A 288 8.62 -20.22 13.28
N TYR A 289 9.02 -18.96 13.20
CA TYR A 289 8.29 -17.95 12.44
C TYR A 289 8.80 -17.88 11.01
N TRP A 290 7.90 -18.13 10.07
CA TRP A 290 8.04 -17.63 8.71
C TRP A 290 7.57 -16.19 8.68
N VAL A 291 8.08 -15.41 7.74
CA VAL A 291 7.77 -13.98 7.70
C VAL A 291 7.31 -13.59 6.32
N MET A 292 6.13 -12.99 6.27
CA MET A 292 5.64 -12.30 5.09
C MET A 292 6.12 -10.85 5.15
N GLN A 293 6.77 -10.39 4.09
CA GLN A 293 7.20 -8.99 3.94
C GLN A 293 6.40 -8.33 2.83
N VAL A 294 5.89 -7.14 3.10
CA VAL A 294 5.24 -6.25 2.13
C VAL A 294 6.07 -4.98 2.03
N SER A 295 6.49 -4.65 0.82
CA SER A 295 7.34 -3.50 0.53
C SER A 295 6.56 -2.47 -0.25
N VAL A 296 6.49 -1.26 0.27
CA VAL A 296 5.74 -0.14 -0.31
C VAL A 296 6.72 0.97 -0.70
N PRO A 297 6.77 1.41 -1.97
CA PRO A 297 7.70 2.45 -2.39
C PRO A 297 7.33 3.81 -1.80
N ASP A 298 8.33 4.57 -1.39
CA ASP A 298 8.16 5.90 -0.81
C ASP A 298 7.63 6.93 -1.84
N SER A 299 7.70 6.60 -3.14
CA SER A 299 7.12 7.40 -4.23
C SER A 299 5.61 7.56 -4.13
N ILE A 300 4.91 6.61 -3.50
CA ILE A 300 3.46 6.69 -3.28
C ILE A 300 3.10 7.95 -2.50
N TYR A 301 3.91 8.32 -1.50
CA TYR A 301 3.70 9.54 -0.74
C TYR A 301 3.90 10.78 -1.63
N LYS A 302 4.93 10.77 -2.48
CA LYS A 302 5.25 11.92 -3.35
C LYS A 302 4.17 12.16 -4.40
N ASP A 303 3.76 11.13 -5.13
CA ASP A 303 2.82 11.27 -6.25
C ASP A 303 1.43 11.72 -5.79
N GLU A 304 0.95 11.16 -4.67
CA GLU A 304 -0.31 11.57 -4.04
C GLU A 304 -0.23 13.00 -3.49
N MET A 305 0.88 13.38 -2.87
CA MET A 305 1.10 14.74 -2.40
C MET A 305 1.08 15.73 -3.56
N PHE A 306 1.82 15.47 -4.64
CA PHE A 306 1.87 16.38 -5.79
C PHE A 306 0.50 16.55 -6.44
N LYS A 307 -0.25 15.46 -6.65
CA LYS A 307 -1.61 15.55 -7.18
C LYS A 307 -2.52 16.36 -6.25
N THR A 308 -2.48 16.07 -4.95
CA THR A 308 -3.31 16.78 -3.96
C THR A 308 -2.96 18.26 -3.90
N ILE A 309 -1.68 18.62 -3.86
CA ILE A 309 -1.20 20.01 -3.85
C ILE A 309 -1.67 20.73 -5.11
N ILE A 310 -1.49 20.14 -6.30
CA ILE A 310 -1.88 20.77 -7.58
C ILE A 310 -3.39 20.98 -7.64
N THR A 311 -4.19 19.95 -7.33
CA THR A 311 -5.66 20.08 -7.38
C THR A 311 -6.16 21.12 -6.38
N ARG A 312 -5.59 21.17 -5.17
CA ARG A 312 -5.95 22.17 -4.16
C ARG A 312 -5.47 23.57 -4.53
N ALA A 313 -4.28 23.72 -5.10
CA ALA A 313 -3.77 24.99 -5.61
C ALA A 313 -4.64 25.54 -6.75
N LEU A 314 -5.03 24.70 -7.71
CA LEU A 314 -5.95 25.08 -8.78
C LEU A 314 -7.32 25.50 -8.23
N THR A 315 -7.86 24.76 -7.25
CA THR A 315 -9.12 25.11 -6.60
C THR A 315 -9.02 26.45 -5.86
N ALA A 316 -7.91 26.70 -5.15
CA ALA A 316 -7.67 27.97 -4.45
C ALA A 316 -7.52 29.15 -5.42
N ILE A 317 -6.80 28.97 -6.54
CA ILE A 317 -6.68 29.96 -7.61
C ILE A 317 -8.07 30.26 -8.21
N LEU A 318 -8.88 29.23 -8.45
CA LEU A 318 -10.21 29.40 -9.02
C LEU A 318 -11.12 30.19 -8.07
N ILE A 319 -11.10 29.89 -6.77
CA ILE A 319 -11.81 30.66 -5.73
C ILE A 319 -11.30 32.11 -5.68
N LEU A 320 -9.99 32.32 -5.70
CA LEU A 320 -9.38 33.66 -5.68
C LEU A 320 -9.84 34.49 -6.87
N VAL A 321 -9.80 33.91 -8.09
CA VAL A 321 -10.26 34.57 -9.31
C VAL A 321 -11.76 34.88 -9.21
N SER A 322 -12.58 33.95 -8.75
CA SER A 322 -14.02 34.18 -8.53
C SER A 322 -14.28 35.32 -7.54
N VAL A 323 -13.56 35.38 -6.42
CA VAL A 323 -13.67 36.48 -5.43
C VAL A 323 -13.27 37.82 -6.06
N LEU A 324 -12.19 37.86 -6.83
CA LEU A 324 -11.75 39.08 -7.51
C LEU A 324 -12.75 39.57 -8.56
N VAL A 325 -13.35 38.66 -9.33
CA VAL A 325 -14.40 38.99 -10.30
C VAL A 325 -15.65 39.51 -9.58
N CYS A 326 -16.10 38.84 -8.52
CA CYS A 326 -17.24 39.29 -7.71
C CYS A 326 -16.99 40.68 -7.12
N LEU A 327 -15.82 40.91 -6.52
CA LEU A 327 -15.45 42.22 -5.99
C LEU A 327 -15.39 43.28 -7.08
N ASN A 328 -14.83 42.97 -8.24
CA ASN A 328 -14.78 43.87 -9.38
C ASN A 328 -16.20 44.35 -9.75
N PHE A 329 -17.16 43.42 -9.84
CA PHE A 329 -18.55 43.70 -10.13
C PHE A 329 -19.24 44.53 -9.03
N ILE A 330 -19.01 44.18 -7.75
CA ILE A 330 -19.51 44.90 -6.58
C ILE A 330 -18.99 46.35 -6.57
N PHE A 331 -17.68 46.57 -6.75
CA PHE A 331 -17.07 47.90 -6.79
C PHE A 331 -17.57 48.74 -7.97
N GLN A 332 -17.81 48.13 -9.13
CA GLN A 332 -18.33 48.84 -10.29
C GLN A 332 -19.77 49.28 -10.05
N LYS A 333 -20.64 48.38 -9.56
CA LYS A 333 -22.07 48.63 -9.41
C LYS A 333 -22.42 49.49 -8.19
N LEU A 334 -21.72 49.31 -7.07
CA LEU A 334 -22.07 49.98 -5.81
C LEU A 334 -21.29 51.27 -5.56
N ILE A 335 -20.03 51.34 -5.96
CA ILE A 335 -19.16 52.47 -5.60
C ILE A 335 -18.88 53.36 -6.81
N THR A 336 -18.33 52.78 -7.89
CA THR A 336 -17.84 53.56 -9.06
C THR A 336 -18.97 54.31 -9.75
N ALA A 337 -20.11 53.65 -10.00
CA ALA A 337 -21.24 54.28 -10.69
C ALA A 337 -21.84 55.45 -9.88
N GLY A 338 -21.92 55.33 -8.55
CA GLY A 338 -22.40 56.39 -7.67
C GLY A 338 -21.45 57.58 -7.62
N LEU A 339 -20.14 57.32 -7.49
CA LEU A 339 -19.11 58.36 -7.52
C LEU A 339 -19.07 59.11 -8.86
N LEU A 340 -19.17 58.41 -10.00
CA LEU A 340 -19.19 59.06 -11.32
C LEU A 340 -20.42 59.97 -11.49
N LYS A 341 -21.58 59.56 -10.97
CA LYS A 341 -22.77 60.44 -10.91
C LYS A 341 -22.53 61.69 -10.07
N ALA A 342 -21.87 61.55 -8.92
CA ALA A 342 -21.53 62.70 -8.08
C ALA A 342 -20.51 63.63 -8.77
N ILE A 343 -19.49 63.07 -9.43
CA ILE A 343 -18.51 63.85 -10.20
C ILE A 343 -19.20 64.62 -11.33
N GLY A 344 -20.00 63.95 -12.16
CA GLY A 344 -20.71 64.62 -13.26
C GLY A 344 -21.71 65.68 -12.78
N PHE A 345 -22.40 65.43 -11.66
CA PHE A 345 -23.26 66.46 -11.06
C PHE A 345 -22.47 67.66 -10.54
N SER A 346 -21.26 67.43 -10.01
CA SER A 346 -20.38 68.52 -9.61
C SER A 346 -19.93 69.36 -10.79
N GLU A 347 -19.62 68.72 -11.93
CA GLU A 347 -19.25 69.40 -13.17
C GLU A 347 -20.40 70.26 -13.70
N GLU A 348 -21.63 69.74 -13.73
CA GLU A 348 -22.82 70.52 -14.13
C GLU A 348 -23.01 71.79 -13.28
N ILE A 349 -22.83 71.69 -11.95
CA ILE A 349 -22.92 72.86 -11.06
C ILE A 349 -21.77 73.84 -11.35
N ALA A 350 -20.55 73.34 -11.57
CA ALA A 350 -19.37 74.15 -11.85
C ALA A 350 -19.48 74.90 -13.18
N ASP A 351 -20.10 74.29 -14.19
CA ASP A 351 -20.40 74.89 -15.50
C ASP A 351 -21.59 75.86 -15.47
N GLY A 352 -22.19 76.08 -14.30
CA GLY A 352 -23.26 77.06 -14.08
C GLY A 352 -24.68 76.51 -14.33
N ASN A 353 -24.83 75.20 -14.57
CA ASN A 353 -26.14 74.57 -14.72
C ASN A 353 -26.82 74.30 -13.36
N LEU A 354 -27.42 75.35 -12.78
CA LEU A 354 -28.07 75.26 -11.46
C LEU A 354 -29.50 74.70 -11.49
N ILE A 355 -30.02 74.33 -12.65
CA ILE A 355 -31.30 73.63 -12.77
C ILE A 355 -31.15 72.10 -12.80
N ALA A 356 -29.93 71.59 -13.01
CA ALA A 356 -29.62 70.18 -12.89
C ALA A 356 -29.94 69.65 -11.49
N GLN A 357 -30.44 68.42 -11.42
CA GLN A 357 -30.69 67.70 -10.16
C GLN A 357 -30.16 66.28 -10.28
N SER A 358 -29.54 65.80 -9.22
CA SER A 358 -29.08 64.42 -9.13
C SER A 358 -29.64 63.78 -7.87
N SER A 359 -30.34 62.66 -8.04
CA SER A 359 -30.88 61.88 -6.93
C SER A 359 -30.19 60.52 -6.82
N HIS A 360 -30.10 60.03 -5.59
CA HIS A 360 -29.60 58.69 -5.29
C HIS A 360 -30.56 58.03 -4.30
N ASP A 361 -31.24 56.96 -4.74
CA ASP A 361 -32.27 56.29 -3.95
C ASP A 361 -31.73 55.47 -2.77
N LYS A 362 -30.40 55.42 -2.59
CA LYS A 362 -29.75 54.73 -1.48
C LYS A 362 -29.30 55.71 -0.39
N LYS A 363 -29.53 55.32 0.86
CA LYS A 363 -29.04 56.02 2.07
C LYS A 363 -27.61 55.59 2.41
N ASP A 364 -26.69 55.78 1.47
CA ASP A 364 -25.26 55.54 1.67
C ASP A 364 -24.48 56.86 1.63
N GLU A 365 -23.15 56.77 1.75
CA GLU A 365 -22.26 57.93 1.73
C GLU A 365 -22.38 58.71 0.41
N ILE A 366 -22.69 58.03 -0.70
CA ILE A 366 -22.89 58.66 -2.01
C ILE A 366 -24.21 59.44 -2.04
N GLY A 367 -25.29 58.87 -1.51
CA GLY A 367 -26.56 59.59 -1.39
C GLY A 367 -26.46 60.82 -0.48
N THR A 368 -25.70 60.71 0.61
CA THR A 368 -25.43 61.84 1.52
C THR A 368 -24.62 62.94 0.83
N LEU A 369 -23.62 62.58 0.03
CA LEU A 369 -22.82 63.51 -0.77
C LEU A 369 -23.69 64.25 -1.79
N LEU A 370 -24.46 63.51 -2.60
CA LEU A 370 -25.35 64.09 -3.61
C LEU A 370 -26.43 65.00 -2.99
N GLY A 371 -26.99 64.62 -1.84
CA GLY A 371 -27.91 65.47 -1.08
C GLY A 371 -27.26 66.78 -0.62
N SER A 372 -26.03 66.73 -0.12
CA SER A 372 -25.28 67.93 0.27
C SER A 372 -24.96 68.83 -0.93
N MET A 373 -24.64 68.24 -2.09
CA MET A 373 -24.42 68.98 -3.33
C MET A 373 -25.69 69.64 -3.87
N ASN A 374 -26.85 68.97 -3.78
CA ASN A 374 -28.14 69.56 -4.14
C ASN A 374 -28.44 70.81 -3.30
N LYS A 375 -28.18 70.73 -1.98
CA LYS A 375 -28.34 71.87 -1.07
C LYS A 375 -27.42 73.03 -1.45
N MET A 376 -26.14 72.74 -1.73
CA MET A 376 -25.18 73.75 -2.20
C MET A 376 -25.65 74.44 -3.49
N ARG A 377 -26.14 73.67 -4.46
CA ARG A 377 -26.71 74.21 -5.72
C ARG A 377 -27.93 75.10 -5.45
N GLU A 378 -28.83 74.71 -4.55
CA GLU A 378 -30.00 75.53 -4.17
C GLU A 378 -29.59 76.85 -3.55
N ASP A 379 -28.60 76.82 -2.65
CA ASP A 379 -28.06 78.02 -2.03
C ASP A 379 -27.43 78.94 -3.09
N LEU A 380 -26.66 78.40 -4.05
CA LEU A 380 -26.11 79.16 -5.17
C LEU A 380 -27.20 79.77 -6.07
N LEU A 381 -28.26 79.01 -6.39
CA LEU A 381 -29.39 79.51 -7.18
C LEU A 381 -30.14 80.64 -6.47
N LYS A 382 -30.27 80.53 -5.14
CA LYS A 382 -30.89 81.57 -4.31
C LYS A 382 -30.07 82.86 -4.34
N VAL A 383 -28.75 82.77 -4.16
CA VAL A 383 -27.84 83.92 -4.25
C VAL A 383 -27.95 84.62 -5.61
N LEU A 384 -27.96 83.86 -6.73
CA LEU A 384 -28.13 84.45 -8.06
C LEU A 384 -29.49 85.12 -8.26
N ARG A 385 -30.58 84.53 -7.72
CA ARG A 385 -31.91 85.16 -7.76
C ARG A 385 -31.96 86.45 -6.96
N GLU A 386 -31.33 86.48 -5.78
CA GLU A 386 -31.22 87.69 -4.96
C GLU A 386 -30.44 88.78 -5.70
N ILE A 387 -29.31 88.45 -6.33
CA ILE A 387 -28.54 89.36 -7.18
C ILE A 387 -29.39 89.87 -8.36
N GLY A 388 -30.08 88.98 -9.06
CA GLY A 388 -30.94 89.34 -10.19
C GLY A 388 -32.12 90.23 -9.78
N SER A 389 -32.74 89.96 -8.62
CA SER A 389 -33.79 90.81 -8.06
C SER A 389 -33.26 92.19 -7.69
N SER A 390 -32.07 92.25 -7.07
CA SER A 390 -31.41 93.51 -6.71
C SER A 390 -31.04 94.32 -7.95
N ALA A 391 -30.59 93.67 -9.02
CA ALA A 391 -30.29 94.32 -10.30
C ALA A 391 -31.56 94.87 -11.00
N ASN A 392 -32.68 94.12 -10.96
CA ASN A 392 -33.95 94.60 -11.50
C ASN A 392 -34.52 95.77 -10.69
N THR A 393 -34.46 95.72 -9.35
CA THR A 393 -34.86 96.86 -8.52
C THR A 393 -34.01 98.09 -8.82
N LEU A 394 -32.70 97.93 -9.04
CA LEU A 394 -31.81 99.04 -9.43
C LEU A 394 -32.21 99.65 -10.78
N ARG A 395 -32.55 98.81 -11.76
CA ARG A 395 -32.99 99.22 -13.10
C ARG A 395 -34.33 99.97 -13.05
N ASP A 396 -35.30 99.45 -12.30
CA ASP A 396 -36.63 100.05 -12.19
C ASP A 396 -36.63 101.34 -11.33
N THR A 397 -35.57 101.59 -10.54
CA THR A 397 -35.31 102.90 -9.89
C THR A 397 -34.45 103.87 -10.72
N SER A 398 -33.98 103.44 -11.90
CA SER A 398 -33.15 104.25 -12.80
C SER A 398 -33.91 104.76 -14.05
N GLU A 399 -35.17 104.36 -14.23
CA GLU A 399 -36.18 105.07 -15.04
C GLU A 399 -36.96 106.04 -14.15
#